data_AF-A0A1A0U5L2-F1
#
_entry.id   AF-A0A1A0U5L2-F1
#
_cell.length_a   1.000
_cell.length_b   1.000
_cell.length_c   1.000
_cell.angle_alpha   90.00
_cell.angle_beta   90.00
_cell.angle_gamma   90.00
#
_symmetry.space_group_name_H-M   'P 1'
#
loop_
_entity.id
_entity.type
_entity.pdbx_description
1 polymer ?
#
loop_
_entity_poly.entity_id
_entity_poly.type
_entity_poly.pdbx_seq_one_letter_code
_entity_poly.pdbx_strand_id
1 'polypeptide(L)'
;MTNRCVLAAAGIVLAAGLSGCSDKGGQPASAPSSSPVAVTTTVMIDGNKHTMTKAVSCASSAAQPNASPPESGDLTTRITVHDDTASVSLALSDEKPPMVDGFAISLTLANGQYQLPYQSTKSATQVQATKEGKSYTVTGTGEATTPGQSGTRPVTFGVHVTCP
;
A
#
# COMPACT_ATOMS: atom_id res chain seq x y z
N MET A 1 -41.41 19.62 -42.63
CA MET A 1 -40.92 18.94 -43.84
C MET A 1 -40.42 20.00 -44.81
N THR A 2 -39.13 19.94 -45.14
CA THR A 2 -38.41 20.41 -46.35
C THR A 2 -37.03 20.82 -45.87
N ASN A 3 -36.04 19.99 -46.20
CA ASN A 3 -34.64 20.18 -45.87
C ASN A 3 -33.88 20.42 -47.18
N ARG A 4 -33.08 21.48 -47.25
CA ARG A 4 -32.01 21.79 -48.24
C ARG A 4 -31.19 22.93 -47.61
N CYS A 5 -29.88 23.06 -47.69
CA CYS A 5 -28.78 22.49 -48.46
C CYS A 5 -27.50 22.94 -47.73
N VAL A 6 -26.34 22.29 -47.89
CA VAL A 6 -25.05 22.99 -47.72
C VAL A 6 -24.01 22.56 -48.78
N LEU A 7 -23.43 23.60 -49.38
CA LEU A 7 -22.35 23.77 -50.37
C LEU A 7 -20.97 23.34 -49.78
N ALA A 8 -20.06 22.65 -50.47
CA ALA A 8 -19.20 23.00 -51.63
C ALA A 8 -17.76 23.43 -51.26
N ALA A 9 -16.86 23.30 -52.26
CA ALA A 9 -15.48 23.84 -52.43
C ALA A 9 -14.33 23.05 -51.77
N ALA A 10 -13.11 22.93 -52.32
CA ALA A 10 -12.47 23.28 -53.59
C ALA A 10 -11.09 22.56 -53.63
N GLY A 11 -10.55 22.27 -54.82
CA GLY A 11 -9.22 21.67 -55.00
C GLY A 11 -8.18 22.65 -55.58
N ILE A 12 -6.94 22.59 -55.07
CA ILE A 12 -5.74 23.27 -55.60
C ILE A 12 -4.53 22.33 -55.46
N VAL A 13 -3.67 22.33 -56.49
CA VAL A 13 -2.44 21.54 -56.69
C VAL A 13 -1.20 22.35 -56.26
N LEU A 14 -0.13 21.71 -55.72
CA LEU A 14 1.31 21.89 -56.09
C LEU A 14 2.34 21.52 -54.98
N ALA A 15 3.31 20.68 -55.39
CA ALA A 15 4.77 20.71 -55.16
C ALA A 15 5.42 20.46 -53.76
N ALA A 16 6.26 19.41 -53.75
CA ALA A 16 7.65 19.28 -53.27
C ALA A 16 8.08 19.88 -51.92
N GLY A 17 8.64 19.02 -51.04
CA GLY A 17 9.48 19.43 -49.92
C GLY A 17 9.71 18.30 -48.92
N LEU A 18 10.96 18.10 -48.51
CA LEU A 18 11.48 16.99 -47.72
C LEU A 18 11.00 16.92 -46.26
N SER A 19 11.07 15.68 -45.73
CA SER A 19 11.34 15.30 -44.34
C SER A 19 10.46 15.91 -43.23
N GLY A 20 9.61 15.07 -42.63
CA GLY A 20 8.99 15.39 -41.35
C GLY A 20 7.94 14.37 -40.93
N CYS A 21 8.25 13.67 -39.85
CA CYS A 21 7.45 12.72 -39.07
C CYS A 21 5.92 12.92 -39.11
N SER A 22 5.15 11.85 -39.36
CA SER A 22 3.75 11.78 -38.89
C SER A 22 3.27 10.35 -38.71
N ASP A 23 3.03 10.03 -37.44
CA ASP A 23 1.91 9.29 -36.85
C ASP A 23 1.33 8.06 -37.55
N LYS A 24 1.45 6.90 -36.88
CA LYS A 24 0.30 6.03 -36.62
C LYS A 24 0.60 5.01 -35.52
N GLY A 25 -0.25 5.01 -34.49
CA GLY A 25 -0.50 3.86 -33.64
C GLY A 25 0.31 3.80 -32.35
N GLY A 26 0.07 4.75 -31.44
CA GLY A 26 0.43 4.57 -30.03
C GLY A 26 -0.34 3.40 -29.45
N GLN A 27 0.26 2.22 -29.50
CA GLN A 27 -0.14 1.08 -28.68
C GLN A 27 -0.01 1.52 -27.22
N PRO A 28 -1.03 1.37 -26.35
CA PRO A 28 -0.84 1.60 -24.93
C PRO A 28 0.32 0.72 -24.48
N ALA A 29 1.34 1.34 -23.88
CA ALA A 29 2.41 0.60 -23.23
C ALA A 29 1.73 -0.36 -22.26
N SER A 30 1.84 -1.67 -22.54
CA SER A 30 1.39 -2.69 -21.61
C SER A 30 2.08 -2.37 -20.28
N ALA A 31 1.28 -2.08 -19.25
CA ALA A 31 1.79 -1.94 -17.91
C ALA A 31 2.69 -3.16 -17.63
N PRO A 32 3.90 -2.98 -17.08
CA PRO A 32 4.77 -4.10 -16.81
C PRO A 32 3.99 -5.12 -15.97
N SER A 33 3.76 -6.30 -16.56
CA SER A 33 3.15 -7.43 -15.86
C SER A 33 4.22 -7.99 -14.93
N SER A 34 4.43 -7.29 -13.82
CA SER A 34 5.23 -7.78 -12.71
C SER A 34 4.38 -8.85 -12.04
N SER A 35 4.65 -10.11 -12.35
CA SER A 35 4.12 -11.21 -11.53
C SER A 35 4.52 -10.92 -10.08
N PRO A 36 3.58 -10.89 -9.13
CA PRO A 36 3.90 -10.50 -7.76
C PRO A 36 4.91 -11.49 -7.18
N VAL A 37 6.10 -11.00 -6.84
CA VAL A 37 7.13 -11.80 -6.18
C VAL A 37 6.61 -12.13 -4.78
N ALA A 38 6.48 -13.42 -4.49
CA ALA A 38 6.15 -13.86 -3.14
C ALA A 38 7.35 -13.56 -2.24
N VAL A 39 7.09 -12.81 -1.18
CA VAL A 39 8.08 -12.44 -0.17
C VAL A 39 7.60 -12.93 1.18
N THR A 40 8.53 -13.18 2.09
CA THR A 40 8.21 -13.66 3.43
C THR A 40 7.93 -12.50 4.36
N THR A 41 6.74 -12.47 4.94
CA THR A 41 6.39 -11.53 6.02
C THR A 41 6.20 -12.30 7.30
N THR A 42 6.86 -11.87 8.38
CA THR A 42 6.65 -12.43 9.71
C THR A 42 5.83 -11.47 10.55
N VAL A 43 4.81 -11.99 11.22
CA VAL A 43 3.99 -11.26 12.20
C VAL A 43 4.07 -11.99 13.54
N MET A 44 4.10 -11.20 14.61
CA MET A 44 4.11 -11.67 15.99
C MET A 44 3.11 -10.87 16.81
N ILE A 45 2.27 -11.54 17.61
CA ILE A 45 1.39 -10.91 18.60
C ILE A 45 1.48 -11.69 19.91
N ASP A 46 1.87 -11.03 21.00
CA ASP A 46 2.07 -11.62 22.34
C ASP A 46 2.89 -12.94 22.29
N GLY A 47 3.96 -12.94 21.49
CA GLY A 47 4.84 -14.09 21.31
C GLY A 47 4.34 -15.15 20.32
N ASN A 48 3.08 -15.11 19.89
CA ASN A 48 2.57 -16.00 18.84
C ASN A 48 3.05 -15.52 17.48
N LYS A 49 3.70 -16.39 16.71
CA LYS A 49 4.35 -16.06 15.44
C LYS A 49 3.66 -16.76 14.26
N HIS A 50 3.51 -16.04 13.16
CA HIS A 50 3.12 -16.58 11.86
C HIS A 50 3.99 -15.99 10.75
N THR A 51 4.32 -16.79 9.74
CA THR A 51 5.09 -16.35 8.59
C THR A 51 4.28 -16.57 7.31
N MET A 52 3.88 -15.45 6.69
CA MET A 52 3.16 -15.42 5.42
C MET A 52 4.18 -15.49 4.29
N THR A 53 3.91 -16.31 3.26
CA THR A 53 4.67 -16.30 2.00
C THR A 53 3.71 -15.92 0.87
N LYS A 54 3.48 -14.62 0.70
CA LYS A 54 2.48 -14.04 -0.21
C LYS A 54 3.00 -12.77 -0.86
N ALA A 55 2.26 -12.28 -1.85
CA ALA A 55 2.50 -10.98 -2.45
C ALA A 55 2.33 -9.88 -1.38
N VAL A 56 3.31 -9.00 -1.27
CA VAL A 56 3.21 -7.78 -0.45
C VAL A 56 2.89 -6.62 -1.38
N SER A 57 1.85 -5.86 -1.07
CA SER A 57 1.52 -4.63 -1.76
C SER A 57 2.10 -3.45 -0.99
N CYS A 58 3.10 -2.79 -1.59
CA CYS A 58 3.67 -1.55 -1.09
C CYS A 58 3.39 -0.43 -2.07
N ALA A 59 2.71 0.61 -1.61
CA ALA A 59 2.42 1.80 -2.41
C ALA A 59 2.82 3.05 -1.62
N SER A 60 3.62 3.92 -2.24
CA SER A 60 3.99 5.21 -1.66
C SER A 60 3.21 6.32 -2.35
N SER A 61 2.61 7.21 -1.57
CA SER A 61 1.91 8.40 -2.07
C SER A 61 2.20 9.59 -1.16
N ALA A 62 1.79 10.79 -1.56
CA ALA A 62 1.79 11.96 -0.67
C ALA A 62 1.07 11.63 0.65
N ALA A 63 1.65 12.06 1.77
CA ALA A 63 1.04 11.94 3.08
C ALA A 63 -0.30 12.66 3.12
N GLN A 64 -1.26 12.09 3.83
CA GLN A 64 -2.62 12.63 3.98
C GLN A 64 -2.87 13.09 5.42
N PRO A 65 -2.70 14.40 5.73
CA PRO A 65 -2.90 14.93 7.08
C PRO A 65 -4.34 14.78 7.59
N ASN A 66 -5.30 14.64 6.68
CA ASN A 66 -6.72 14.49 6.99
C ASN A 66 -7.19 13.03 6.96
N ALA A 67 -6.27 12.06 6.82
CA ALA A 67 -6.59 10.65 6.95
C ALA A 67 -6.98 10.29 8.39
N SER A 68 -7.52 9.09 8.59
CA SER A 68 -7.80 8.53 9.91
C SER A 68 -7.13 7.17 10.04
N PRO A 69 -6.02 7.07 10.79
CA PRO A 69 -5.25 8.14 11.45
C PRO A 69 -4.63 9.18 10.50
N PRO A 70 -4.35 10.41 10.98
CA PRO A 70 -3.56 11.40 10.25
C PRO A 70 -2.18 10.86 9.90
N GLU A 71 -1.70 11.14 8.69
CA GLU A 71 -0.37 10.73 8.23
C GLU A 71 0.64 11.88 8.34
N SER A 72 1.89 11.54 8.67
CA SER A 72 2.99 12.49 8.86
C SER A 72 3.97 12.48 7.68
N GLY A 73 4.92 13.42 7.68
CA GLY A 73 5.94 13.54 6.63
C GLY A 73 5.41 14.05 5.29
N ASP A 74 6.20 13.81 4.24
CA ASP A 74 5.87 14.19 2.86
C ASP A 74 5.24 13.01 2.11
N LEU A 75 5.69 11.78 2.42
CA LEU A 75 5.25 10.55 1.77
C LEU A 75 4.85 9.49 2.79
N THR A 76 3.71 8.85 2.54
CA THR A 76 3.28 7.65 3.25
C THR A 76 3.48 6.43 2.39
N THR A 77 4.21 5.45 2.90
CA THR A 77 4.29 4.10 2.37
C THR A 77 3.24 3.23 3.05
N ARG A 78 2.25 2.80 2.28
CA ARG A 78 1.22 1.85 2.74
C ARG A 78 1.63 0.44 2.37
N ILE A 79 1.74 -0.42 3.38
CA ILE A 79 2.11 -1.83 3.22
C ILE A 79 0.93 -2.68 3.62
N THR A 80 0.51 -3.57 2.72
CA THR A 80 -0.53 -4.55 2.99
C THR A 80 -0.09 -5.93 2.57
N VAL A 81 -0.35 -6.90 3.44
CA VAL A 81 -0.09 -8.32 3.19
C VAL A 81 -1.07 -9.14 4.01
N HIS A 82 -1.56 -10.22 3.43
CA HIS A 82 -2.46 -11.13 4.10
C HIS A 82 -2.33 -12.53 3.51
N ASP A 83 -2.66 -13.50 4.32
CA ASP A 83 -3.05 -14.85 3.92
C ASP A 83 -4.32 -15.26 4.69
N ASP A 84 -4.62 -16.56 4.70
CA ASP A 84 -5.81 -17.08 5.38
C ASP A 84 -5.72 -17.02 6.91
N THR A 85 -4.51 -16.82 7.46
CA THR A 85 -4.21 -16.89 8.88
C THR A 85 -3.91 -15.51 9.48
N ALA A 86 -3.28 -14.62 8.72
CA ALA A 86 -2.90 -13.31 9.22
C ALA A 86 -3.12 -12.20 8.18
N SER A 87 -3.30 -10.98 8.68
CA SER A 87 -3.28 -9.78 7.87
C SER A 87 -2.49 -8.67 8.55
N VAL A 88 -1.81 -7.87 7.76
CA VAL A 88 -1.04 -6.71 8.17
C VAL A 88 -1.37 -5.55 7.24
N SER A 89 -1.68 -4.41 7.84
CA SER A 89 -1.82 -3.12 7.15
C SER A 89 -1.02 -2.07 7.92
N LEU A 90 -0.13 -1.37 7.26
CA LEU A 90 0.74 -0.35 7.84
C LEU A 90 0.69 0.92 6.99
N ALA A 91 0.69 2.08 7.64
CA ALA A 91 0.98 3.38 7.05
C ALA A 91 2.26 3.92 7.70
N LEU A 92 3.32 4.05 6.91
CA LEU A 92 4.66 4.44 7.35
C LEU A 92 5.05 5.76 6.69
N SER A 93 5.38 6.79 7.48
CA SER A 93 5.90 8.04 6.95
C SER A 93 7.36 7.93 6.53
N ASP A 94 7.82 8.88 5.71
CA ASP A 94 9.19 8.98 5.23
C ASP A 94 10.14 9.75 6.16
N GLU A 95 9.72 9.97 7.41
CA GLU A 95 10.55 10.51 8.47
C GLU A 95 11.80 9.63 8.75
N LYS A 96 12.77 10.20 9.48
CA LYS A 96 14.05 9.52 9.77
C LYS A 96 14.29 9.49 11.29
N PRO A 97 14.05 8.35 11.97
CA PRO A 97 13.58 7.06 11.42
C PRO A 97 12.11 7.10 10.95
N PRO A 98 11.66 6.15 10.10
CA PRO A 98 10.27 6.09 9.65
C PRO A 98 9.32 6.04 10.85
N MET A 99 8.24 6.82 10.81
CA MET A 99 7.17 6.72 11.81
C MET A 99 6.03 5.85 11.30
N VAL A 100 5.32 5.20 12.22
CA VAL A 100 4.08 4.48 11.90
C VAL A 100 2.92 5.40 12.25
N ASP A 101 2.13 5.78 11.27
CA ASP A 101 0.96 6.65 11.46
C ASP A 101 -0.29 5.83 11.80
N GLY A 102 -0.42 4.67 11.16
CA GLY A 102 -1.53 3.75 11.36
C GLY A 102 -1.13 2.31 11.14
N PHE A 103 -1.74 1.40 11.90
CA PHE A 103 -1.50 -0.02 11.77
C PHE A 103 -2.74 -0.85 12.12
N ALA A 104 -2.93 -1.96 11.41
CA ALA A 104 -3.86 -3.03 11.75
C ALA A 104 -3.16 -4.37 11.57
N ILE A 105 -3.42 -5.31 12.48
CA ILE A 105 -2.85 -6.65 12.43
C ILE A 105 -3.90 -7.65 12.89
N SER A 106 -4.08 -8.73 12.15
CA SER A 106 -4.84 -9.87 12.62
C SER A 106 -4.01 -11.15 12.56
N LEU A 107 -4.24 -12.03 13.51
CA LEU A 107 -3.61 -13.34 13.58
C LEU A 107 -4.63 -14.36 14.12
N THR A 108 -5.02 -15.30 13.28
CA THR A 108 -5.88 -16.42 13.62
C THR A 108 -5.02 -17.61 14.02
N LEU A 109 -5.27 -18.18 15.17
CA LEU A 109 -4.61 -19.38 15.68
C LEU A 109 -5.67 -20.41 16.08
N ALA A 110 -5.24 -21.63 16.40
CA ALA A 110 -6.14 -22.68 16.84
C ALA A 110 -6.95 -22.31 18.11
N ASN A 111 -6.41 -21.43 18.95
CA ASN A 111 -7.06 -20.96 20.18
C ASN A 111 -7.98 -19.74 19.97
N GLY A 112 -8.04 -19.19 18.75
CA GLY A 112 -8.89 -18.07 18.38
C GLY A 112 -8.13 -16.97 17.61
N GLN A 113 -8.76 -15.80 17.47
CA GLN A 113 -8.21 -14.69 16.71
C GLN A 113 -7.72 -13.56 17.62
N TYR A 114 -6.53 -13.06 17.31
CA TYR A 114 -6.01 -11.77 17.77
C TYR A 114 -6.33 -10.72 16.72
N GLN A 115 -6.88 -9.59 17.12
CA GLN A 115 -7.23 -8.52 16.18
C GLN A 115 -6.89 -7.16 16.76
N LEU A 116 -5.90 -6.52 16.16
CA LEU A 116 -5.57 -5.12 16.31
C LEU A 116 -6.31 -4.37 15.19
N PRO A 117 -7.42 -3.68 15.50
CA PRO A 117 -8.09 -2.85 14.50
C PRO A 117 -7.15 -1.74 14.02
N TYR A 118 -7.51 -1.12 12.89
CA TYR A 118 -6.73 0.01 12.38
C TYR A 118 -6.74 1.16 13.39
N GLN A 119 -5.57 1.46 13.92
CA GLN A 119 -5.41 2.40 15.03
C GLN A 119 -4.18 3.29 14.80
N SER A 120 -4.22 4.48 15.38
CA SER A 120 -3.09 5.42 15.36
C SER A 120 -2.03 5.00 16.37
N THR A 121 -0.78 5.35 16.09
CA THR A 121 0.23 5.38 17.15
C THR A 121 -0.03 6.58 18.06
N LYS A 122 0.21 6.42 19.36
CA LYS A 122 0.08 7.51 20.35
C LYS A 122 1.41 8.21 20.59
N SER A 123 2.54 7.52 20.35
CA SER A 123 3.88 8.08 20.42
C SER A 123 4.86 7.25 19.58
N ALA A 124 5.97 7.87 19.17
CA ALA A 124 7.08 7.20 18.49
C ALA A 124 7.78 6.13 19.35
N THR A 125 7.59 6.16 20.68
CA THR A 125 8.11 5.13 21.59
C THR A 125 7.19 3.93 21.72
N GLN A 126 5.89 4.09 21.47
CA GLN A 126 4.91 3.01 21.52
C GLN A 126 5.11 2.04 20.35
N VAL A 127 5.29 2.57 19.15
CA VAL A 127 5.53 1.80 17.93
C VAL A 127 6.70 2.41 17.20
N GLN A 128 7.70 1.57 16.95
CA GLN A 128 8.95 1.94 16.34
C GLN A 128 9.06 1.21 15.00
N ALA A 129 9.47 1.93 13.96
CA ALA A 129 9.77 1.35 12.67
C ALA A 129 11.22 1.62 12.30
N THR A 130 11.83 0.62 11.68
CA THR A 130 13.16 0.72 11.08
C THR A 130 13.06 0.23 9.64
N LYS A 131 13.88 0.83 8.77
CA LYS A 131 13.93 0.48 7.35
C LYS A 131 15.37 0.15 6.96
N GLU A 132 15.54 -1.04 6.38
CA GLU A 132 16.80 -1.54 5.86
C GLU A 132 16.61 -1.92 4.39
N GLY A 133 17.02 -1.04 3.48
CA GLY A 133 16.75 -1.20 2.05
C GLY A 133 15.24 -1.20 1.76
N LYS A 134 14.70 -2.35 1.36
CA LYS A 134 13.26 -2.59 1.11
C LYS A 134 12.55 -3.29 2.28
N SER A 135 13.28 -3.65 3.32
CA SER A 135 12.73 -4.33 4.50
C SER A 135 12.34 -3.33 5.57
N TYR A 136 11.19 -3.56 6.18
CA TYR A 136 10.65 -2.78 7.28
C TYR A 136 10.46 -3.71 8.48
N THR A 137 11.00 -3.29 9.62
CA THR A 137 10.75 -3.93 10.91
C THR A 137 9.97 -2.96 11.77
N VAL A 138 8.76 -3.37 12.17
CA VAL A 138 7.87 -2.58 13.03
C VAL A 138 7.63 -3.36 14.32
N THR A 139 7.86 -2.74 15.46
CA THR A 139 7.62 -3.34 16.77
C THR A 139 6.95 -2.35 17.69
N GLY A 140 6.05 -2.83 18.53
CA GLY A 140 5.41 -1.95 19.49
C GLY A 140 4.30 -2.59 20.27
N THR A 141 3.43 -1.74 20.81
CA THR A 141 2.20 -2.15 21.49
C THR A 141 0.98 -1.55 20.81
N GLY A 142 -0.13 -2.27 20.81
CA GLY A 142 -1.41 -1.79 20.29
C GLY A 142 -2.58 -2.40 21.03
N GLU A 143 -3.74 -1.77 20.95
CA GLU A 143 -4.96 -2.33 21.53
C GLU A 143 -5.48 -3.44 20.62
N ALA A 144 -5.76 -4.61 21.20
CA ALA A 144 -6.25 -5.78 20.49
C ALA A 144 -7.41 -6.44 21.21
N THR A 145 -8.34 -7.01 20.46
CA THR A 145 -9.18 -8.10 20.97
C THR A 145 -8.38 -9.39 20.90
N THR A 146 -8.58 -10.29 21.87
CA THR A 146 -7.82 -11.52 21.99
C THR A 146 -8.71 -12.70 22.34
N PRO A 147 -8.29 -13.94 22.06
CA PRO A 147 -9.13 -15.10 22.29
C PRO A 147 -9.54 -15.26 23.75
N GLY A 148 -10.84 -15.53 23.97
CA GLY A 148 -11.37 -15.81 25.31
C GLY A 148 -11.49 -14.59 26.23
N GLN A 149 -11.28 -13.37 25.74
CA GLN A 149 -11.45 -12.15 26.52
C GLN A 149 -12.51 -11.23 25.92
N SER A 150 -13.26 -10.55 26.79
CA SER A 150 -14.20 -9.49 26.40
C SER A 150 -13.47 -8.14 26.36
N GLY A 151 -13.62 -7.40 25.26
CA GLY A 151 -13.03 -6.07 25.09
C GLY A 151 -11.62 -6.08 24.49
N THR A 152 -10.99 -4.90 24.48
CA THR A 152 -9.63 -4.70 23.99
C THR A 152 -8.64 -4.61 25.14
N ARG A 153 -7.42 -5.09 24.93
CA ARG A 153 -6.28 -4.89 25.83
C ARG A 153 -5.02 -4.54 25.05
N PRO A 154 -4.01 -3.92 25.68
CA PRO A 154 -2.71 -3.75 25.07
C PRO A 154 -2.04 -5.11 24.86
N VAL A 155 -1.50 -5.32 23.67
CA VAL A 155 -0.67 -6.48 23.30
C VAL A 155 0.63 -5.99 22.68
N THR A 156 1.68 -6.80 22.79
CA THR A 156 2.93 -6.59 22.08
C THR A 156 2.82 -7.16 20.67
N PHE A 157 3.38 -6.46 19.69
CA PHE A 157 3.43 -6.96 18.32
C PHE A 157 4.78 -6.68 17.64
N GLY A 158 5.08 -7.51 16.65
CA GLY A 158 6.21 -7.34 15.75
C GLY A 158 5.82 -7.71 14.33
N VAL A 159 6.29 -6.94 13.36
CA VAL A 159 6.11 -7.19 11.93
C VAL A 159 7.46 -7.02 11.25
N HIS A 160 7.83 -7.99 10.44
CA HIS A 160 8.95 -7.89 9.53
C HIS A 160 8.45 -8.17 8.12
N VAL A 161 8.56 -7.20 7.22
CA VAL A 161 8.03 -7.25 5.86
C VAL A 161 9.06 -6.68 4.88
N THR A 162 9.18 -7.30 3.70
CA THR A 162 10.02 -6.79 2.62
C THR A 162 9.13 -6.40 1.45
N CYS A 163 9.24 -5.15 1.00
CA CYS A 163 8.59 -4.70 -0.23
C CYS A 163 9.34 -5.22 -1.47
N PRO A 164 8.64 -5.48 -2.59
CA PRO A 164 9.25 -5.97 -3.84
C PRO A 164 10.20 -4.97 -4.51
#